data_AF-A0AAV9I3V5-F1
#
_entry.id   AF-A0AAV9I3V5-F1
#
_cell.length_a   1.000
_cell.length_b   1.000
_cell.length_c   1.000
_cell.angle_alpha   90.00
_cell.angle_beta   90.00
_cell.angle_gamma   90.00
#
_symmetry.space_group_name_H-M   'P 1'
#
loop_
_entity.id
_entity.type
_entity.pdbx_description
1 polymer ?
#
loop_
_entity_poly.entity_id
_entity_poly.type
_entity_poly.pdbx_seq_one_letter_code
_entity_poly.pdbx_strand_id
1 'polypeptide(L)'
;MENNDDGNDASWLEESGELKAIPKDLIKGKTIDTCIYEKALLEECAQAIRSDVQNDTLLGTLAGHLPDSIAMNDLEREAVFMEQTAQSAYQVIAALHKLGIPYRRPDDYFAEMVKDDKHMEKIQGKLLEEKERLQRIQKRKEEKEAAKQAKQLQVEREKQKKQQAKKFQENVENLKEQRKKKKMNNKLKATSEYSEGEEQDDDDDFPVELLDVEEFSEE
;
A
#
# COMPACT_ATOMS: atom_id res chain seq x y z
N MET A 1 82.89 10.87 -12.24
CA MET A 1 82.77 9.52 -11.68
C MET A 1 81.61 9.58 -10.72
N GLU A 2 80.43 9.23 -11.23
CA GLU A 2 79.23 8.95 -10.44
C GLU A 2 79.52 7.76 -9.54
N ASN A 3 79.13 7.87 -8.28
CA ASN A 3 78.68 6.77 -7.45
C ASN A 3 77.61 7.39 -6.54
N ASN A 4 76.35 7.32 -6.99
CA ASN A 4 75.22 7.51 -6.10
C ASN A 4 75.19 6.28 -5.20
N ASP A 5 75.57 6.50 -3.94
CA ASP A 5 75.40 5.54 -2.86
C ASP A 5 73.90 5.51 -2.54
N ASP A 6 73.17 4.65 -3.24
CA ASP A 6 71.76 4.39 -2.99
C ASP A 6 71.64 3.85 -1.57
N GLY A 7 71.27 4.74 -0.64
CA GLY A 7 71.12 4.51 0.80
C GLY A 7 70.03 3.49 1.14
N ASN A 8 70.23 2.25 0.71
CA ASN A 8 69.42 1.10 1.05
C ASN A 8 70.19 0.25 2.06
N ASP A 9 70.36 0.78 3.27
CA ASP A 9 70.80 -0.01 4.41
C ASP A 9 69.63 -0.88 4.90
N ALA A 10 69.57 -2.12 4.44
CA ALA A 10 68.54 -3.09 4.78
C ALA A 10 68.83 -3.83 6.11
N SER A 11 69.60 -3.22 7.02
CA SER A 11 69.98 -3.79 8.32
C SER A 11 68.81 -4.14 9.25
N TRP A 12 67.59 -3.64 8.95
CA TRP A 12 66.35 -3.92 9.67
C TRP A 12 65.60 -5.20 9.26
N LEU A 13 66.10 -5.94 8.25
CA LEU A 13 65.51 -7.19 7.77
C LEU A 13 66.37 -8.39 8.17
N GLU A 14 65.75 -9.53 8.50
CA GLU A 14 66.45 -10.80 8.58
C GLU A 14 66.66 -11.40 7.18
N GLU A 15 67.64 -12.29 7.02
CA GLU A 15 67.89 -13.00 5.75
C GLU A 15 66.69 -13.87 5.31
N SER A 16 65.74 -14.16 6.21
CA SER A 16 64.46 -14.83 5.95
C SER A 16 63.40 -13.92 5.31
N GLY A 17 63.64 -12.60 5.23
CA GLY A 17 62.66 -11.61 4.76
C GLY A 17 61.69 -11.12 5.86
N GLU A 18 61.84 -11.58 7.10
CA GLU A 18 61.04 -11.11 8.24
C GLU A 18 61.67 -9.88 8.92
N LEU A 19 60.85 -9.00 9.49
CA LEU A 19 61.27 -7.76 10.14
C LEU A 19 61.91 -8.04 11.50
N LYS A 20 63.17 -7.61 11.69
CA LYS A 20 63.95 -7.79 12.94
C LYS A 20 63.35 -7.00 14.12
N ALA A 21 62.83 -5.80 13.85
CA ALA A 21 62.03 -4.97 14.74
C ALA A 21 61.45 -3.77 13.96
N ILE A 22 60.27 -3.28 14.35
CA ILE A 22 59.72 -2.03 13.78
C ILE A 22 60.66 -0.86 14.18
N PRO A 23 61.18 -0.06 13.23
CA PRO A 23 62.05 1.06 13.54
C PRO A 23 61.34 2.05 14.47
N LYS A 24 61.90 2.30 15.65
CA LYS A 24 61.34 3.26 16.63
C LYS A 24 61.27 4.69 16.08
N ASP A 25 62.05 5.00 15.05
CA ASP A 25 62.05 6.29 14.37
C ASP A 25 60.86 6.48 13.42
N LEU A 26 60.19 5.39 12.98
CA LEU A 26 58.91 5.46 12.26
C LEU A 26 57.75 5.88 13.18
N ILE A 27 57.98 5.83 14.51
CA ILE A 27 57.00 6.14 15.57
C ILE A 27 57.44 7.36 16.40
N LYS A 28 58.53 8.05 16.03
CA LYS A 28 58.95 9.28 16.75
C LYS A 28 57.98 10.42 16.48
N GLY A 29 57.07 10.63 17.43
CA GLY A 29 56.24 11.83 17.56
C GLY A 29 54.75 11.66 17.26
N LYS A 30 54.32 10.47 16.83
CA LYS A 30 52.91 10.18 16.53
C LYS A 30 52.48 8.94 17.31
N THR A 31 51.63 9.14 18.32
CA THR A 31 50.87 8.03 18.93
C THR A 31 50.01 7.38 17.85
N ILE A 32 49.71 6.08 17.97
CA ILE A 32 48.87 5.34 17.01
C ILE A 32 47.57 6.11 16.69
N ASP A 33 47.03 6.83 17.67
CA ASP A 33 45.85 7.69 17.55
C ASP A 33 45.98 8.85 16.56
N THR A 34 47.20 9.36 16.30
CA THR A 34 47.45 10.45 15.32
C THR A 34 47.65 9.97 13.89
N CYS A 35 48.07 8.72 13.69
CA CYS A 35 48.17 8.11 12.36
C CYS A 35 46.79 7.64 11.82
N ILE A 36 45.80 7.44 12.69
CA ILE A 36 44.43 7.05 12.30
C ILE A 36 43.69 8.18 11.56
N TYR A 37 44.05 9.45 11.81
CA TYR A 37 43.37 10.63 11.25
C TYR A 37 44.21 11.42 10.25
N GLU A 38 45.37 10.92 9.82
CA GLU A 38 46.19 11.60 8.81
C GLU A 38 45.59 11.37 7.42
N LYS A 39 44.70 12.28 7.03
CA LYS A 39 43.94 12.25 5.77
C LYS A 39 44.81 12.00 4.53
N ALA A 40 46.04 12.55 4.51
CA ALA A 40 46.98 12.38 3.40
C ALA A 40 47.39 10.91 3.18
N LEU A 41 47.76 10.20 4.26
CA LEU A 41 48.12 8.78 4.18
C LEU A 41 46.91 7.92 3.77
N LEU A 42 45.71 8.28 4.25
CA LEU A 42 44.49 7.57 3.89
C LEU A 42 44.16 7.74 2.39
N GLU A 43 44.37 8.93 1.84
CA GLU A 43 44.18 9.22 0.42
C GLU A 43 45.20 8.49 -0.46
N GLU A 44 46.48 8.45 -0.05
CA GLU A 44 47.53 7.69 -0.74
C GLU A 44 47.22 6.18 -0.77
N CYS A 45 46.85 5.60 0.37
CA CYS A 45 46.42 4.20 0.44
C CYS A 45 45.18 3.92 -0.42
N ALA A 46 44.18 4.82 -0.41
CA ALA A 46 42.98 4.67 -1.24
C ALA A 46 43.29 4.77 -2.74
N GLN A 47 44.24 5.61 -3.14
CA GLN A 47 44.68 5.74 -4.53
C GLN A 47 45.44 4.51 -4.99
N ALA A 48 46.33 3.96 -4.15
CA ALA A 48 47.04 2.72 -4.42
C ALA A 48 46.04 1.58 -4.69
N ILE A 49 45.05 1.39 -3.81
CA ILE A 49 44.02 0.34 -3.96
C ILE A 49 43.12 0.58 -5.17
N ARG A 50 42.72 1.83 -5.44
CA ARG A 50 41.82 2.14 -6.56
C ARG A 50 42.46 1.92 -7.93
N SER A 51 43.77 2.12 -8.06
CA SER A 51 44.46 1.97 -9.34
C SER A 51 44.32 0.56 -9.93
N ASP A 52 44.13 -0.46 -9.08
CA ASP A 52 43.95 -1.86 -9.49
C ASP A 52 42.52 -2.21 -9.94
N VAL A 53 41.51 -1.41 -9.59
CA VAL A 53 40.08 -1.80 -9.64
C VAL A 53 39.27 -1.08 -10.72
N GLN A 54 39.87 -0.09 -11.41
CA GLN A 54 39.13 0.98 -12.07
C GLN A 54 38.25 0.61 -13.27
N ASN A 55 38.32 -0.60 -13.85
CA ASN A 55 37.63 -0.86 -15.12
C ASN A 55 36.63 -2.03 -15.14
N ASP A 56 36.59 -2.89 -14.11
CA ASP A 56 35.79 -4.14 -14.15
C ASP A 56 34.66 -4.22 -13.12
N THR A 57 34.49 -3.20 -12.26
CA THR A 57 33.47 -3.26 -11.19
C THR A 57 32.15 -2.62 -11.63
N LEU A 58 31.07 -3.38 -11.64
CA LEU A 58 29.69 -2.91 -11.84
C LEU A 58 29.15 -2.14 -10.61
N LEU A 59 30.01 -1.42 -9.89
CA LEU A 59 29.67 -0.73 -8.64
C LEU A 59 29.01 0.62 -8.96
N GLY A 60 27.72 0.74 -8.67
CA GLY A 60 27.00 2.02 -8.70
C GLY A 60 27.07 2.71 -7.34
N THR A 61 27.69 3.88 -7.26
CA THR A 61 27.66 4.72 -6.06
C THR A 61 26.57 5.78 -6.17
N LEU A 62 25.53 5.67 -5.34
CA LEU A 62 24.55 6.74 -5.18
C LEU A 62 24.94 7.61 -3.99
N ALA A 63 24.99 8.92 -4.19
CA ALA A 63 25.13 9.87 -3.09
C ALA A 63 23.81 9.92 -2.31
N GLY A 64 23.81 9.35 -1.10
CA GLY A 64 22.67 9.39 -0.19
C GLY A 64 23.16 9.59 1.24
N HIS A 65 22.52 10.51 1.98
CA HIS A 65 22.78 10.71 3.40
C HIS A 65 21.58 10.16 4.18
N LEU A 66 21.82 9.17 5.04
CA LEU A 66 20.83 8.73 6.01
C LEU A 66 20.89 9.65 7.23
N PRO A 67 19.78 10.34 7.59
CA PRO A 67 19.75 11.16 8.78
C PRO A 67 19.69 10.29 10.05
N ASP A 68 20.39 10.73 11.09
CA ASP A 68 20.46 10.03 12.38
C ASP A 68 19.08 9.85 13.06
N SER A 69 18.10 10.69 12.71
CA SER A 69 16.72 10.58 13.23
C SER A 69 16.06 9.25 12.86
N ILE A 70 16.44 8.65 11.73
CA ILE A 70 15.88 7.39 11.22
C ILE A 70 16.60 6.16 11.83
N ALA A 71 17.69 6.36 12.59
CA ALA A 71 18.48 5.27 13.17
C ALA A 71 17.69 4.37 14.12
N MET A 72 16.66 4.90 14.79
CA MET A 72 15.82 4.13 15.72
C MET A 72 14.50 3.65 15.10
N ASN A 73 14.13 4.13 13.90
CA ASN A 73 12.91 3.72 13.21
C ASN A 73 13.24 2.77 12.05
N ASP A 74 13.02 1.48 12.27
CA ASP A 74 13.37 0.44 11.30
C ASP A 74 12.52 0.52 10.02
N LEU A 75 11.21 0.79 10.12
CA LEU A 75 10.33 0.85 8.96
C LEU A 75 10.70 1.99 8.01
N GLU A 76 10.99 3.16 8.56
CA GLU A 76 11.43 4.32 7.77
C GLU A 76 12.83 4.09 7.19
N ARG A 77 13.71 3.44 7.95
CA ARG A 77 15.06 3.09 7.48
C ARG A 77 15.02 2.10 6.33
N GLU A 78 14.22 1.05 6.44
CA GLU A 78 14.04 0.05 5.40
C GLU A 78 13.48 0.68 4.12
N ALA A 79 12.54 1.61 4.23
CA ALA A 79 12.01 2.33 3.07
C ALA A 79 13.11 3.11 2.31
N VAL A 80 13.99 3.81 3.03
CA VAL A 80 15.12 4.53 2.42
C VAL A 80 16.10 3.56 1.77
N PHE A 81 16.41 2.43 2.40
CA PHE A 81 17.27 1.40 1.81
C PHE A 81 16.67 0.80 0.54
N MET A 82 15.35 0.54 0.53
CA MET A 82 14.65 0.05 -0.65
C MET A 82 14.70 1.05 -1.80
N GLU A 83 14.47 2.34 -1.53
CA GLU A 83 14.55 3.37 -2.56
C GLU A 83 15.97 3.51 -3.13
N GLN A 84 16.98 3.60 -2.26
CA GLN A 84 18.38 3.73 -2.69
C GLN A 84 18.88 2.52 -3.50
N THR A 85 18.50 1.31 -3.08
CA THR A 85 18.87 0.07 -3.80
C THR A 85 18.17 -0.02 -5.15
N ALA A 86 16.88 0.35 -5.22
CA ALA A 86 16.15 0.38 -6.48
C ALA A 86 16.76 1.39 -7.47
N GLN A 87 17.05 2.61 -7.04
CA GLN A 87 17.69 3.63 -7.88
C GLN A 87 19.07 3.19 -8.39
N SER A 88 19.89 2.60 -7.52
CA SER A 88 21.21 2.07 -7.89
C SER A 88 21.08 0.93 -8.91
N ALA A 89 20.11 0.02 -8.73
CA ALA A 89 19.85 -1.04 -9.69
C ALA A 89 19.45 -0.50 -11.06
N TYR A 90 18.62 0.54 -11.13
CA TYR A 90 18.26 1.18 -12.41
C TYR A 90 19.47 1.80 -13.12
N GLN A 91 20.37 2.45 -12.38
CA GLN A 91 21.60 3.01 -12.96
C GLN A 91 22.49 1.92 -13.56
N VAL A 92 22.67 0.80 -12.85
CA VAL A 92 23.47 -0.33 -13.33
C VAL A 92 22.80 -1.00 -14.53
N ILE A 93 21.48 -1.22 -14.51
CA ILE A 93 20.75 -1.79 -15.65
C ILE A 93 20.91 -0.90 -16.90
N ALA A 94 20.82 0.42 -16.75
CA ALA A 94 21.04 1.35 -17.85
C ALA A 94 22.48 1.27 -18.41
N ALA A 95 23.48 1.10 -17.54
CA ALA A 95 24.87 0.88 -17.95
C ALA A 95 25.07 -0.46 -18.68
N LEU A 96 24.53 -1.56 -18.15
CA LEU A 96 24.58 -2.88 -18.77
C LEU A 96 23.90 -2.90 -20.14
N HIS A 97 22.76 -2.21 -20.27
CA HIS A 97 22.06 -2.08 -21.54
C HIS A 97 22.90 -1.35 -22.60
N LYS A 98 23.63 -0.28 -22.22
CA LYS A 98 24.56 0.41 -23.13
C LYS A 98 25.73 -0.47 -23.57
N LEU A 99 26.19 -1.36 -22.69
CA LEU A 99 27.25 -2.34 -22.96
C LEU A 99 26.75 -3.57 -23.73
N GLY A 100 25.44 -3.73 -23.92
CA GLY A 100 24.85 -4.90 -24.59
C GLY A 100 24.92 -6.19 -23.76
N ILE A 101 25.09 -6.08 -22.45
CA ILE A 101 25.20 -7.25 -21.55
C ILE A 101 23.78 -7.67 -21.10
N PRO A 102 23.37 -8.94 -21.30
CA PRO A 102 22.08 -9.42 -20.81
C PRO A 102 22.06 -9.47 -19.29
N TYR A 103 21.04 -8.87 -18.68
CA TYR A 103 20.93 -8.75 -17.21
C TYR A 103 19.77 -9.57 -16.62
N ARG A 104 18.81 -10.03 -17.44
CA ARG A 104 17.68 -10.84 -16.96
C ARG A 104 18.04 -12.32 -17.03
N ARG A 105 17.75 -13.05 -15.95
CA ARG A 105 17.77 -14.52 -15.95
C ARG A 105 16.63 -15.04 -16.84
N PRO A 106 16.92 -15.87 -17.87
CA PRO A 106 15.88 -16.56 -18.64
C PRO A 106 15.12 -17.58 -17.79
N ASP A 107 13.83 -17.77 -18.07
CA ASP A 107 12.99 -18.73 -17.34
C ASP A 107 13.43 -20.19 -17.54
N ASP A 108 14.05 -20.49 -18.69
CA ASP A 108 14.55 -21.83 -19.06
C ASP A 108 16.00 -22.08 -18.61
N TYR A 109 16.57 -21.22 -17.76
CA TYR A 109 17.91 -21.38 -17.23
C TYR A 109 17.88 -21.91 -15.78
N PHE A 110 17.93 -23.24 -15.65
CA PHE A 110 17.98 -23.95 -14.37
C PHE A 110 19.42 -24.08 -13.85
N ALA A 111 19.80 -23.19 -12.94
CA ALA A 111 21.06 -23.23 -12.21
C ALA A 111 20.78 -23.27 -10.70
N GLU A 112 21.79 -23.62 -9.91
CA GLU A 112 21.69 -23.58 -8.46
C GLU A 112 21.38 -22.15 -7.98
N MET A 113 20.33 -22.03 -7.17
CA MET A 113 19.90 -20.76 -6.59
C MET A 113 20.38 -20.66 -5.14
N VAL A 114 20.51 -19.44 -4.60
CA VAL A 114 20.95 -19.20 -3.21
C VAL A 114 20.07 -19.91 -2.17
N LYS A 115 18.81 -20.19 -2.51
CA LYS A 115 17.85 -20.90 -1.66
C LYS A 115 17.26 -22.07 -2.42
N ASP A 116 17.22 -23.23 -1.77
CA ASP A 116 16.60 -24.44 -2.32
C ASP A 116 15.08 -24.29 -2.51
N ASP A 117 14.53 -24.99 -3.51
CA ASP A 117 13.09 -25.01 -3.78
C ASP A 117 12.27 -25.50 -2.57
N LYS A 118 12.78 -26.48 -1.81
CA LYS A 118 12.15 -26.97 -0.57
C LYS A 118 12.03 -25.87 0.49
N HIS A 119 12.96 -24.92 0.53
CA HIS A 119 12.89 -23.78 1.44
C HIS A 119 11.86 -22.76 0.93
N MET A 120 11.85 -22.50 -0.38
CA MET A 120 10.90 -21.57 -1.00
C MET A 120 9.44 -22.06 -0.92
N GLU A 121 9.20 -23.37 -1.04
CA GLU A 121 7.88 -23.99 -0.85
C GLU A 121 7.34 -23.73 0.57
N LYS A 122 8.20 -23.83 1.60
CA LYS A 122 7.83 -23.51 2.98
C LYS A 122 7.48 -22.04 3.17
N ILE A 123 8.21 -21.14 2.52
CA ILE A 123 7.91 -19.70 2.55
C ILE A 123 6.56 -19.45 1.88
N GLN A 124 6.32 -20.04 0.71
CA GLN A 124 5.06 -19.89 -0.01
C GLN A 124 3.87 -20.43 0.80
N GLY A 125 4.03 -21.58 1.46
CA GLY A 125 3.00 -22.13 2.37
C GLY A 125 2.62 -21.14 3.47
N LYS A 126 3.60 -20.55 4.16
CA LYS A 126 3.35 -19.53 5.20
C LYS A 126 2.64 -18.29 4.67
N LEU A 127 3.02 -17.82 3.48
CA LEU A 127 2.36 -16.67 2.86
C LEU A 127 0.90 -16.96 2.50
N LEU A 128 0.60 -18.17 2.02
CA LEU A 128 -0.78 -18.59 1.75
C LEU A 128 -1.60 -18.71 3.04
N GLU A 129 -1.05 -19.31 4.08
CA GLU A 129 -1.69 -19.42 5.40
C GLU A 129 -2.03 -18.03 5.98
N GLU A 130 -1.13 -17.06 5.86
CA GLU A 130 -1.35 -15.70 6.31
C GLU A 130 -2.44 -14.98 5.50
N LYS A 131 -2.43 -15.13 4.17
CA LYS A 131 -3.48 -14.60 3.30
C LYS A 131 -4.84 -15.18 3.65
N GLU A 132 -4.94 -16.50 3.84
CA GLU A 132 -6.18 -17.16 4.24
C GLU A 132 -6.65 -16.72 5.63
N ARG A 133 -5.73 -16.51 6.57
CA ARG A 133 -6.05 -15.97 7.89
C ARG A 133 -6.64 -14.56 7.78
N LEU A 134 -6.04 -13.67 6.98
CA LEU A 134 -6.53 -12.31 6.76
C LEU A 134 -7.90 -12.31 6.09
N GLN A 135 -8.09 -13.13 5.05
CA GLN A 135 -9.37 -13.27 4.37
C GLN A 135 -10.47 -13.79 5.31
N ARG A 136 -10.18 -14.76 6.17
CA ARG A 136 -11.15 -15.23 7.18
C ARG A 136 -11.53 -14.14 8.17
N ILE A 137 -10.57 -13.32 8.60
CA ILE A 137 -10.85 -12.18 9.50
C ILE A 137 -11.73 -11.15 8.79
N GLN A 138 -11.43 -10.85 7.53
CA GLN A 138 -12.18 -9.88 6.73
C GLN A 138 -13.61 -10.35 6.46
N LYS A 139 -13.79 -11.60 6.01
CA LYS A 139 -15.13 -12.22 5.85
C LYS A 139 -15.94 -12.18 7.15
N ARG A 140 -15.32 -12.48 8.29
CA ARG A 140 -15.98 -12.39 9.60
C ARG A 140 -16.39 -10.96 9.97
N LYS A 141 -15.63 -9.94 9.56
CA LYS A 141 -16.01 -8.52 9.76
C LYS A 141 -17.19 -8.16 8.87
N GLU A 142 -17.13 -8.53 7.60
CA GLU A 142 -18.20 -8.33 6.61
C GLU A 142 -19.51 -9.01 7.05
N GLU A 143 -19.46 -10.27 7.49
CA GLU A 143 -20.62 -10.99 8.04
C GLU A 143 -21.24 -10.28 9.25
N LYS A 144 -20.41 -9.72 10.14
CA LYS A 144 -20.90 -8.95 11.29
C LYS A 144 -21.54 -7.64 10.88
N GLU A 145 -21.01 -6.97 9.87
CA GLU A 145 -21.55 -5.72 9.34
C GLU A 145 -22.87 -5.98 8.59
N ALA A 146 -22.90 -7.00 7.74
CA ALA A 146 -24.12 -7.46 7.06
C ALA A 146 -25.21 -7.84 8.07
N ALA A 147 -24.88 -8.54 9.16
CA ALA A 147 -25.84 -8.88 10.20
C ALA A 147 -26.39 -7.64 10.95
N LYS A 148 -25.57 -6.59 11.14
CA LYS A 148 -26.03 -5.32 11.72
C LYS A 148 -26.96 -4.57 10.77
N GLN A 149 -26.57 -4.48 9.50
CA GLN A 149 -27.37 -3.83 8.46
C GLN A 149 -28.70 -4.55 8.26
N ALA A 150 -28.71 -5.90 8.22
CA ALA A 150 -29.94 -6.69 8.11
C ALA A 150 -30.91 -6.40 9.27
N LYS A 151 -30.42 -6.28 10.50
CA LYS A 151 -31.24 -5.89 11.66
C LYS A 151 -31.78 -4.47 11.55
N GLN A 152 -30.96 -3.52 11.10
CA GLN A 152 -31.38 -2.13 10.89
C GLN A 152 -32.48 -2.06 9.82
N LEU A 153 -32.29 -2.74 8.69
CA LEU A 153 -33.28 -2.84 7.61
C LEU A 153 -34.58 -3.48 8.08
N GLN A 154 -34.52 -4.51 8.92
CA GLN A 154 -35.72 -5.12 9.50
C GLN A 154 -36.51 -4.12 10.35
N VAL A 155 -35.82 -3.39 11.25
CA VAL A 155 -36.44 -2.37 12.10
C VAL A 155 -37.01 -1.23 11.28
N GLU A 156 -36.28 -0.78 10.25
CA GLU A 156 -36.73 0.28 9.35
C GLU A 156 -37.98 -0.14 8.55
N ARG A 157 -37.98 -1.35 8.00
CA ARG A 157 -39.15 -1.92 7.30
C ARG A 157 -40.38 -1.99 8.20
N GLU A 158 -40.22 -2.40 9.46
CA GLU A 158 -41.32 -2.42 10.42
C GLU A 158 -41.82 -1.00 10.74
N LYS A 159 -40.91 -0.03 10.88
CA LYS A 159 -41.25 1.38 11.11
C LYS A 159 -42.00 1.97 9.91
N GLN A 160 -41.55 1.70 8.69
CA GLN A 160 -42.22 2.12 7.45
C GLN A 160 -43.62 1.52 7.35
N LYS A 161 -43.80 0.21 7.62
CA LYS A 161 -45.12 -0.43 7.66
C LYS A 161 -46.05 0.22 8.67
N LYS A 162 -45.58 0.50 9.90
CA LYS A 162 -46.37 1.19 10.92
C LYS A 162 -46.76 2.61 10.49
N GLN A 163 -45.85 3.34 9.85
CA GLN A 163 -46.14 4.68 9.31
C GLN A 163 -47.16 4.64 8.18
N GLN A 164 -47.03 3.69 7.24
CA GLN A 164 -48.00 3.50 6.16
C GLN A 164 -49.39 3.15 6.71
N ALA A 165 -49.48 2.25 7.70
CA ALA A 165 -50.75 1.92 8.34
C ALA A 165 -51.39 3.13 9.04
N LYS A 166 -50.60 3.97 9.72
CA LYS A 166 -51.09 5.22 10.33
C LYS A 166 -51.60 6.22 9.29
N LYS A 167 -50.82 6.48 8.23
CA LYS A 167 -51.24 7.34 7.12
C LYS A 167 -52.53 6.83 6.47
N PHE A 168 -52.66 5.52 6.29
CA PHE A 168 -53.88 4.91 5.77
C PHE A 168 -55.08 5.13 6.70
N GLN A 169 -54.91 4.96 8.01
CA GLN A 169 -55.96 5.24 9.00
C GLN A 169 -56.38 6.72 8.99
N GLU A 170 -55.43 7.65 8.98
CA GLU A 170 -55.68 9.09 8.87
C GLU A 170 -56.44 9.43 7.57
N ASN A 171 -56.03 8.85 6.44
CA ASN A 171 -56.72 9.04 5.17
C ASN A 171 -58.17 8.51 5.21
N VAL A 172 -58.42 7.35 5.83
CA VAL A 172 -59.76 6.79 6.00
C VAL A 172 -60.63 7.68 6.89
N GLU A 173 -60.08 8.22 7.99
CA GLU A 173 -60.78 9.17 8.85
C GLU A 173 -61.13 10.46 8.11
N ASN A 174 -60.17 11.06 7.41
CA ASN A 174 -60.38 12.23 6.56
C ASN A 174 -61.48 11.97 5.51
N LEU A 175 -61.47 10.80 4.86
CA LEU A 175 -62.49 10.42 3.87
C LEU A 175 -63.88 10.26 4.50
N LYS A 176 -63.96 9.69 5.72
CA LYS A 176 -65.22 9.61 6.49
C LYS A 176 -65.75 10.98 6.87
N GLU A 177 -64.88 11.91 7.28
CA GLU A 177 -65.27 13.29 7.56
C GLU A 177 -65.76 14.02 6.31
N GLN A 178 -65.05 13.88 5.18
CA GLN A 178 -65.48 14.43 3.90
C GLN A 178 -66.83 13.84 3.45
N ARG A 179 -67.06 12.53 3.62
CA ARG A 179 -68.36 11.89 3.37
C ARG A 179 -69.47 12.43 4.27
N LYS A 180 -69.20 12.67 5.56
CA LYS A 180 -70.16 13.32 6.47
C LYS A 180 -70.49 14.75 6.04
N LYS A 181 -69.47 15.54 5.65
CA LYS A 181 -69.64 16.91 5.12
C LYS A 181 -70.43 16.93 3.81
N LYS A 182 -70.15 16.03 2.86
CA LYS A 182 -70.95 15.85 1.63
C LYS A 182 -72.41 15.46 1.93
N LYS A 183 -72.66 14.53 2.86
CA LYS A 183 -74.03 14.17 3.29
C LYS A 183 -74.77 15.35 3.92
N MET A 184 -74.11 16.17 4.74
CA MET A 184 -74.71 17.39 5.29
C MET A 184 -75.03 18.42 4.20
N ASN A 185 -74.10 18.66 3.26
CA ASN A 185 -74.34 19.56 2.12
C ASN A 185 -75.46 19.07 1.18
N ASN A 186 -75.56 17.76 0.90
CA ASN A 186 -76.67 17.22 0.11
C ASN A 186 -78.01 17.33 0.85
N LYS A 187 -78.03 17.22 2.18
CA LYS A 187 -79.25 17.39 2.99
C LYS A 187 -79.74 18.85 3.01
N LEU A 188 -78.82 19.82 2.91
CA LEU A 188 -79.14 21.24 2.72
C LEU A 188 -79.60 21.58 1.28
N LYS A 189 -79.10 20.88 0.26
CA LYS A 189 -79.61 21.01 -1.12
C LYS A 189 -81.01 20.38 -1.31
N ALA A 190 -81.28 19.25 -0.67
CA ALA A 190 -82.59 18.57 -0.73
C ALA A 190 -83.75 19.34 -0.06
N THR A 191 -83.46 20.43 0.67
CA THR A 191 -84.49 21.30 1.28
C THR A 191 -84.74 22.60 0.50
N SER A 192 -84.13 22.79 -0.68
CA SER A 192 -84.24 24.04 -1.44
C SER A 192 -84.74 23.92 -2.88
N GLU A 193 -85.02 22.73 -3.41
CA GLU A 193 -85.50 22.62 -4.80
C GLU A 193 -86.48 21.46 -4.97
N TYR A 194 -87.74 21.83 -5.16
CA TYR A 194 -88.75 21.04 -5.84
C TYR A 194 -88.77 21.54 -7.28
N SER A 195 -87.98 20.92 -8.15
CA SER A 195 -88.14 21.03 -9.61
C SER A 195 -87.52 19.83 -10.30
N GLU A 196 -88.27 19.30 -11.26
CA GLU A 196 -88.05 18.12 -12.11
C GLU A 196 -86.65 18.02 -12.74
N GLY A 197 -86.17 16.78 -12.99
CA GLY A 197 -85.10 16.53 -13.99
C GLY A 197 -84.19 15.33 -13.74
N GLU A 198 -84.50 14.24 -14.44
CA GLU A 198 -83.64 13.20 -15.06
C GLU A 198 -82.66 12.34 -14.21
N GLU A 199 -82.82 11.02 -14.39
CA GLU A 199 -81.89 9.96 -14.02
C GLU A 199 -80.65 10.03 -14.94
N GLN A 200 -79.46 10.11 -14.34
CA GLN A 200 -78.21 9.87 -15.05
C GLN A 200 -77.35 8.92 -14.20
N ASP A 201 -77.23 7.70 -14.70
CA ASP A 201 -76.32 6.68 -14.21
C ASP A 201 -74.89 7.12 -14.51
N ASP A 202 -74.17 7.59 -13.49
CA ASP A 202 -72.72 7.77 -13.55
C ASP A 202 -72.05 6.56 -12.89
N ASP A 203 -71.70 5.60 -13.75
CA ASP A 203 -70.89 4.42 -13.43
C ASP A 203 -69.53 4.82 -12.83
N ASP A 204 -69.17 4.10 -11.76
CA ASP A 204 -67.85 3.86 -11.17
C ASP A 204 -66.59 4.38 -11.89
N ASP A 205 -66.20 5.64 -11.64
CA ASP A 205 -64.82 6.08 -11.84
C ASP A 205 -63.97 5.76 -10.59
N PHE A 206 -63.41 4.55 -10.58
CA PHE A 206 -62.37 4.13 -9.63
C PHE A 206 -61.02 4.70 -10.11
N PRO A 207 -60.36 5.61 -9.36
CA PRO A 207 -59.01 6.03 -9.73
C PRO A 207 -58.03 4.92 -9.32
N VAL A 208 -57.67 4.07 -10.27
CA VAL A 208 -56.52 3.17 -10.13
C VAL A 208 -55.27 4.01 -10.36
N GLU A 209 -54.64 4.46 -9.28
CA GLU A 209 -53.24 4.92 -9.35
C GLU A 209 -52.37 3.70 -9.69
N LEU A 210 -51.90 3.67 -10.94
CA LEU A 210 -50.85 2.78 -11.40
C LEU A 210 -49.59 3.08 -10.57
N LEU A 211 -49.22 2.12 -9.72
CA LEU A 211 -47.91 2.09 -9.09
C LEU A 211 -46.86 1.86 -10.20
N ASP A 212 -46.06 2.89 -10.48
CA ASP A 212 -44.90 2.79 -11.35
C ASP A 212 -43.93 1.76 -10.75
N VAL A 213 -43.85 0.60 -11.38
CA VAL A 213 -42.81 -0.40 -11.12
C VAL A 213 -41.56 0.12 -11.81
N GLU A 214 -40.64 0.69 -11.04
CA GLU A 214 -39.28 0.95 -11.51
C GLU A 214 -38.64 -0.39 -11.88
N GLU A 215 -38.56 -0.66 -13.18
CA GLU A 215 -37.70 -1.70 -13.75
C GLU A 215 -36.25 -1.38 -13.39
N PHE A 216 -35.71 -2.17 -12.47
CA PHE A 216 -34.29 -2.22 -12.19
C PHE A 216 -33.59 -2.78 -13.44
N SER A 217 -32.98 -1.91 -14.24
CA SER A 217 -32.02 -2.32 -15.26
C SER A 217 -30.77 -2.86 -14.56
N GLU A 218 -30.49 -4.15 -14.74
CA GLU A 218 -29.24 -4.79 -14.40
C GLU A 218 -28.12 -4.28 -15.34
N GLU A 219 -27.10 -3.64 -14.77
CA GLU A 219 -25.74 -3.55 -15.32
C GLU A 219 -24.80 -4.41 -14.45
#